data_AF-A0A936LSW0-F1
#
_entry.id   AF-A0A936LSW0-F1
#
_cell.length_a   1.000
_cell.length_b   1.000
_cell.length_c   1.000
_cell.angle_alpha   90.00
_cell.angle_beta   90.00
_cell.angle_gamma   90.00
#
_symmetry.space_group_name_H-M   'P 1'
#
loop_
_entity.id
_entity.type
_entity.pdbx_description
1 polymer ?
#
loop_
_entity_poly.entity_id
_entity_poly.type
_entity_poly.pdbx_seq_one_letter_code
_entity_poly.pdbx_strand_id
1 'polypeptide(L)'
;MRIFNVYKSSNEIVNDKFACWVQDEIKWKINDQNVLKINGGIRLHHSGLNQEFLMNPRLKMEWIPIDNKRNIHVWISTGLYHQAPFYREMRAIDGSLNTKLKAQKSVHYVLECNRNSGCEN
;
A
#
# COMPACT_ATOMS: atom_id res chain seq x y z
N MET A 1 -33.80 -12.50 27.57
CA MET A 1 -33.96 -11.04 27.71
C MET A 1 -32.89 -10.36 26.86
N ARG A 2 -33.24 -9.80 25.70
CA ARG A 2 -32.31 -9.09 24.81
C ARG A 2 -32.87 -7.69 24.57
N ILE A 3 -32.16 -6.68 25.02
CA ILE A 3 -32.48 -5.28 24.72
C ILE A 3 -31.20 -4.65 24.17
N PHE A 4 -31.08 -4.66 22.84
CA PHE A 4 -30.10 -3.84 22.14
C PHE A 4 -30.72 -2.46 21.97
N ASN A 5 -30.39 -1.52 22.86
CA ASN A 5 -30.74 -0.11 22.66
C ASN A 5 -29.80 0.47 21.61
N VAL A 6 -30.33 0.71 20.41
CA VAL A 6 -29.60 1.36 19.32
C VAL A 6 -29.98 2.83 19.31
N TYR A 7 -29.11 3.67 19.86
CA TYR A 7 -29.22 5.12 19.72
C TYR A 7 -28.94 5.49 18.26
N LYS A 8 -30.02 5.77 17.49
CA LYS A 8 -29.94 6.34 16.14
C LYS A 8 -29.53 7.81 16.25
N SER A 9 -28.23 8.06 16.29
CA SER A 9 -27.66 9.38 16.05
C SER A 9 -27.56 9.59 14.55
N SER A 10 -28.34 10.53 14.01
CA SER A 10 -28.19 10.99 12.62
C SER A 10 -27.06 12.01 12.58
N ASN A 11 -25.89 11.60 12.12
CA ASN A 11 -24.78 12.51 11.84
C ASN A 11 -24.59 12.54 10.32
N GLU A 12 -24.93 13.66 9.69
CA GLU A 12 -24.57 13.94 8.29
C GLU A 12 -23.08 14.27 8.26
N ILE A 13 -22.28 13.30 7.85
CA ILE A 13 -20.83 13.41 7.82
C ILE A 13 -20.42 13.59 6.37
N VAL A 14 -20.18 14.85 6.01
CA VAL A 14 -19.63 15.22 4.70
C VAL A 14 -18.15 14.86 4.69
N ASN A 15 -17.78 13.83 3.91
CA ASN A 15 -16.41 13.31 3.83
C ASN A 15 -15.84 13.51 2.44
N ASP A 16 -15.14 14.62 2.26
CA ASP A 16 -14.36 14.87 1.06
C ASP A 16 -13.07 14.04 1.12
N LYS A 17 -12.88 13.15 0.16
CA LYS A 17 -11.66 12.35 0.01
C LYS A 17 -10.99 12.69 -1.29
N PHE A 18 -9.73 13.11 -1.20
CA PHE A 18 -8.88 13.33 -2.34
C PHE A 18 -7.83 12.22 -2.41
N ALA A 19 -7.68 11.60 -3.57
CA ALA A 19 -6.67 10.58 -3.81
C ALA A 19 -5.90 10.89 -5.09
N CYS A 20 -4.57 10.80 -5.01
CA CYS A 20 -3.68 10.97 -6.14
C CYS A 20 -2.70 9.79 -6.17
N TRP A 21 -2.36 9.31 -7.35
CA TRP A 21 -1.36 8.26 -7.52
C TRP A 21 -0.50 8.57 -8.73
N VAL A 22 0.81 8.33 -8.57
CA VAL A 22 1.79 8.40 -9.66
C VAL A 22 2.66 7.17 -9.56
N GLN A 23 2.88 6.49 -10.67
CA GLN A 23 3.76 5.33 -10.75
C GLN A 23 4.55 5.39 -12.04
N ASP A 24 5.83 5.07 -11.94
CA ASP A 24 6.77 4.96 -13.05
C ASP A 24 7.44 3.58 -13.06
N GLU A 25 7.71 3.07 -14.25
CA GLU A 25 8.37 1.79 -14.48
C GLU A 25 9.52 1.98 -15.47
N ILE A 26 10.75 1.89 -14.95
CA ILE A 26 11.96 2.04 -15.74
C ILE A 26 12.56 0.66 -15.99
N LYS A 27 12.80 0.36 -17.26
CA LYS A 27 13.45 -0.88 -17.70
C LYS A 27 14.81 -0.55 -18.28
N TRP A 28 15.87 -1.03 -17.64
CA TRP A 28 17.23 -0.93 -18.14
C TRP A 28 17.73 -2.30 -18.57
N LYS A 29 18.13 -2.38 -19.84
CA LYS A 29 18.87 -3.53 -20.36
C LYS A 29 20.35 -3.21 -20.16
N ILE A 30 21.00 -3.91 -19.24
CA ILE A 30 22.42 -3.69 -18.93
C ILE A 30 23.28 -4.39 -19.99
N ASN A 31 22.92 -5.63 -20.34
CA ASN A 31 23.49 -6.41 -21.44
C ASN A 31 22.34 -7.11 -22.19
N ASP A 32 22.61 -7.72 -23.35
CA ASP A 32 21.66 -8.63 -24.04
C ASP A 32 21.19 -9.80 -23.15
N GLN A 33 21.87 -10.01 -22.03
CA GLN A 33 21.62 -11.09 -21.08
C GLN A 33 21.05 -10.63 -19.74
N ASN A 34 20.84 -9.34 -19.45
CA ASN A 34 20.39 -8.88 -18.14
C ASN A 34 19.40 -7.70 -18.25
N VAL A 35 18.21 -7.86 -17.66
CA VAL A 35 17.20 -6.82 -17.52
C VAL A 35 17.05 -6.43 -16.06
N LEU A 36 17.22 -5.14 -15.78
CA LEU A 36 16.88 -4.52 -14.52
C LEU A 36 15.57 -3.74 -14.70
N LYS A 37 14.57 -4.02 -13.87
CA LYS A 37 13.32 -3.27 -13.83
C LYS A 37 13.21 -2.59 -12.47
N ILE A 38 12.95 -1.28 -12.48
CA ILE A 38 12.64 -0.52 -11.28
C ILE A 38 11.24 0.05 -11.45
N ASN A 39 10.37 -0.24 -10.51
CA ASN A 39 9.01 0.26 -10.44
C ASN A 39 8.87 1.08 -9.16
N GLY A 40 8.66 2.38 -9.31
CA GLY A 40 8.50 3.32 -8.21
C GLY A 40 7.15 4.01 -8.33
N GLY A 41 6.43 4.12 -7.23
CA GLY A 41 5.17 4.86 -7.22
C GLY A 41 4.84 5.42 -5.86
N ILE A 42 3.99 6.44 -5.85
CA ILE A 42 3.51 7.09 -4.64
C ILE A 42 2.02 7.31 -4.74
N ARG A 43 1.30 6.97 -3.67
CA ARG A 43 -0.13 7.24 -3.54
C ARG A 43 -0.39 8.18 -2.38
N LEU A 44 -0.97 9.33 -2.68
CA LEU A 44 -1.39 10.33 -1.71
C LEU A 44 -2.89 10.20 -1.48
N HIS A 45 -3.31 10.28 -0.23
CA HIS A 45 -4.70 10.28 0.16
C HIS A 45 -4.92 11.34 1.25
N HIS A 46 -5.88 12.22 1.04
CA HIS A 46 -6.30 13.22 2.00
C HIS A 46 -7.78 13.06 2.28
N SER A 47 -8.16 12.96 3.55
CA SER A 47 -9.56 12.93 3.96
C SER A 47 -9.87 14.20 4.74
N GLY A 48 -10.82 15.00 4.23
CA GLY A 48 -11.26 16.26 4.81
C GLY A 48 -11.83 16.10 6.21
N LEU A 49 -12.34 14.91 6.58
CA LEU A 49 -12.90 14.66 7.91
C LEU A 49 -11.86 14.63 9.03
N ASN A 50 -10.70 14.02 8.76
CA ASN A 50 -9.63 13.85 9.73
C ASN A 50 -8.48 14.83 9.52
N GLN A 51 -8.53 15.62 8.43
CA GLN A 51 -7.42 16.45 7.96
C GLN A 51 -6.09 15.68 7.86
N GLU A 52 -6.16 14.36 7.72
CA GLU A 52 -4.98 13.51 7.68
C GLU A 52 -4.50 13.36 6.24
N PHE A 53 -3.20 13.58 6.06
CA PHE A 53 -2.49 13.33 4.82
C PHE A 53 -1.75 12.01 4.93
N LEU A 54 -2.16 11.03 4.13
CA LEU A 54 -1.56 9.70 4.06
C LEU A 54 -0.76 9.60 2.76
N MET A 55 0.50 9.23 2.88
CA MET A 55 1.43 9.11 1.76
C MET A 55 2.01 7.70 1.73
N ASN A 56 1.70 6.94 0.70
CA ASN A 56 2.09 5.54 0.55
C ASN A 56 3.06 5.39 -0.64
N PRO A 57 4.37 5.63 -0.45
CA PRO A 57 5.39 5.30 -1.44
C PRO A 57 5.64 3.79 -1.48
N ARG A 58 5.82 3.26 -2.69
CA ARG A 58 6.22 1.88 -2.96
C ARG A 58 7.34 1.88 -3.99
N LEU A 59 8.37 1.09 -3.73
CA LEU A 59 9.50 0.87 -4.63
C LEU A 59 9.71 -0.63 -4.77
N LYS A 60 9.75 -1.13 -6.01
CA LYS A 60 10.08 -2.49 -6.37
C LYS A 60 11.27 -2.46 -7.35
N MET A 61 12.28 -3.26 -7.08
CA MET A 61 13.39 -3.50 -8.00
C MET A 61 13.44 -4.98 -8.32
N GLU A 62 13.58 -5.30 -9.59
CA GLU A 62 13.59 -6.67 -10.11
C GLU A 62 14.80 -6.84 -11.04
N TRP A 63 15.61 -7.85 -10.77
CA TRP A 63 16.74 -8.25 -11.60
C TRP A 63 16.45 -9.60 -12.25
N ILE A 64 16.44 -9.61 -13.58
CA ILE A 64 16.20 -10.77 -14.43
C ILE A 64 17.43 -10.99 -15.34
N PRO A 65 18.31 -11.95 -15.04
CA PRO A 65 19.18 -12.55 -16.03
C PRO A 65 18.38 -13.32 -17.11
N ILE A 66 18.64 -13.02 -18.37
CA ILE A 66 18.15 -13.70 -19.59
C ILE A 66 18.98 -14.96 -19.88
N ASP A 67 20.14 -15.16 -19.23
CA ASP A 67 21.01 -16.29 -19.55
C ASP A 67 20.36 -17.64 -19.15
N ASN A 68 20.14 -18.46 -20.19
CA ASN A 68 19.15 -19.54 -20.30
C ASN A 68 19.42 -20.76 -19.38
N LYS A 69 20.47 -20.71 -18.54
CA LYS A 69 20.94 -21.86 -17.75
C LYS A 69 20.41 -21.88 -16.32
N ARG A 70 19.96 -20.75 -15.77
CA ARG A 70 19.59 -20.67 -14.34
C ARG A 70 18.28 -19.93 -14.03
N ASN A 71 17.70 -19.17 -14.98
CA ASN A 71 16.40 -18.47 -14.85
C ASN A 71 16.11 -18.00 -13.41
N ILE A 72 17.05 -17.26 -12.83
CA ILE A 72 16.94 -16.75 -11.46
C ILE A 72 16.31 -15.38 -11.56
N HIS A 73 15.12 -15.18 -11.02
CA HIS A 73 14.48 -13.88 -10.91
C HIS A 73 14.59 -13.42 -9.47
N VAL A 74 15.23 -12.28 -9.23
CA VAL A 74 15.33 -11.69 -7.89
C VAL A 74 14.56 -10.40 -7.88
N TRP A 75 13.63 -10.23 -6.95
CA TRP A 75 13.03 -8.92 -6.70
C TRP A 75 13.07 -8.54 -5.22
N ILE A 76 13.16 -7.24 -5.00
CA ILE A 76 13.02 -6.61 -3.70
C ILE A 76 11.91 -5.58 -3.81
N SER A 77 11.02 -5.54 -2.82
CA SER A 77 9.96 -4.55 -2.71
C SER A 77 9.96 -3.93 -1.34
N THR A 78 9.87 -2.61 -1.28
CA THR A 78 9.65 -1.84 -0.05
C THR A 78 8.44 -0.94 -0.25
N GLY A 79 7.64 -0.77 0.80
CA GLY A 79 6.48 0.10 0.75
C GLY A 79 6.04 0.57 2.12
N LEU A 80 5.61 1.83 2.19
CA LEU A 80 4.91 2.37 3.34
C LEU A 80 3.41 2.26 3.10
N TYR A 81 2.72 1.79 4.11
CA TYR A 81 1.27 1.66 4.12
C TYR A 81 0.72 2.33 5.37
N HIS A 82 -0.05 3.39 5.17
CA HIS A 82 -0.83 4.02 6.22
C HIS A 82 -2.29 3.64 6.06
N GLN A 83 -2.83 2.94 7.06
CA GLN A 83 -4.26 2.64 7.12
C GLN A 83 -4.96 3.79 7.82
N ALA A 84 -5.91 4.43 7.12
CA ALA A 84 -6.77 5.42 7.73
C ALA A 84 -7.53 4.77 8.90
N PRO A 85 -7.67 5.46 10.04
CA PRO A 85 -8.42 4.91 11.17
C PRO A 85 -9.88 4.71 10.77
N PHE A 86 -10.50 3.66 11.27
CA PHE A 86 -11.89 3.37 10.90
C PHE A 86 -12.82 4.41 11.52
N TYR A 87 -13.87 4.80 10.81
CA TYR A 87 -14.90 5.70 11.36
C TYR A 87 -15.50 5.18 12.69
N ARG A 88 -15.52 3.85 12.87
CA ARG A 88 -15.93 3.20 14.13
C ARG A 88 -14.96 3.43 15.29
N GLU A 89 -13.67 3.63 15.03
CA GLU A 89 -12.64 3.91 16.04
C GLU A 89 -12.65 5.40 16.43
N MET A 90 -13.01 6.29 15.49
CA MET A 90 -13.14 7.73 15.75
C MET A 90 -14.35 8.09 16.60
N ARG A 91 -15.36 7.22 16.69
CA ARG A 91 -16.56 7.46 17.50
C ARG A 91 -16.28 7.05 18.94
N ALA A 92 -16.21 8.02 19.84
CA ALA A 92 -16.15 7.75 21.27
C ALA A 92 -17.50 7.18 21.77
N ILE A 93 -17.44 6.49 22.92
CA ILE A 93 -18.61 5.82 23.53
C ILE A 93 -19.71 6.83 23.89
N ASP A 94 -19.34 8.09 24.12
CA ASP A 94 -20.24 9.22 24.39
C ASP A 94 -20.91 9.81 23.13
N GLY A 95 -20.55 9.34 21.93
CA GLY A 95 -21.05 9.87 20.65
C GLY A 95 -20.29 11.07 20.11
N SER A 96 -19.26 11.56 20.81
CA SER A 96 -18.32 12.55 20.29
C SER A 96 -17.40 11.94 19.23
N LEU A 97 -17.03 12.74 18.24
CA LEU A 97 -16.20 12.34 17.12
C LEU A 97 -14.76 12.81 17.39
N ASN A 98 -13.89 11.89 17.72
CA ASN A 98 -12.48 12.18 18.01
C ASN A 98 -11.68 12.18 16.70
N THR A 99 -11.59 13.36 16.08
CA THR A 99 -10.85 13.59 14.83
C THR A 99 -9.32 13.59 15.00
N LYS A 100 -8.79 13.46 16.22
CA LYS A 100 -7.34 13.46 16.49
C LYS A 100 -6.67 12.07 16.39
N LEU A 101 -7.44 11.03 16.06
CA LEU A 101 -6.90 9.68 15.93
C LEU A 101 -5.95 9.59 14.74
N LYS A 102 -4.68 9.28 15.04
CA LYS A 102 -3.63 9.17 14.03
C LYS A 102 -3.72 7.85 13.27
N ALA A 103 -3.60 7.89 11.95
CA ALA A 103 -3.48 6.70 11.11
C ALA A 103 -2.33 5.79 11.54
N GLN A 104 -2.61 4.49 11.63
CA GLN A 104 -1.60 3.47 11.94
C GLN A 104 -0.63 3.35 10.75
N LYS A 105 0.66 3.45 11.04
CA LYS A 105 1.74 3.44 10.05
C LYS A 105 2.42 2.07 10.03
N SER A 106 2.44 1.42 8.87
CA SER A 106 3.10 0.13 8.66
C SER A 106 4.14 0.23 7.55
N VAL A 107 5.26 -0.44 7.74
CA VAL A 107 6.35 -0.53 6.76
C VAL A 107 6.52 -1.98 6.35
N HIS A 108 6.51 -2.24 5.04
CA HIS A 108 6.62 -3.58 4.48
C HIS A 108 7.87 -3.70 3.63
N TYR A 109 8.66 -4.73 3.89
CA TYR A 109 9.85 -5.09 3.12
C TYR A 109 9.71 -6.55 2.68
N VAL A 110 9.93 -6.83 1.39
CA VAL A 110 9.80 -8.16 0.80
C VAL A 110 11.03 -8.42 -0.09
N LEU A 111 11.66 -9.57 0.12
CA LEU A 111 12.75 -10.09 -0.68
C LEU A 111 12.32 -11.43 -1.26
N GLU A 112 12.41 -11.60 -2.58
CA GLU A 112 12.05 -12.85 -3.25
C GLU A 112 13.14 -13.24 -4.26
N CYS A 113 13.43 -14.53 -4.29
CA CYS A 113 14.29 -15.17 -5.28
C CYS A 113 13.54 -16.37 -5.84
N ASN A 114 13.17 -16.30 -7.11
CA ASN A 114 12.52 -17.36 -7.83
C ASN A 114 13.54 -18.01 -8.77
N ARG A 115 13.64 -19.34 -8.77
CA ARG A 115 14.47 -20.09 -9.71
C ARG A 115 13.57 -21.00 -10.54
N ASN A 116 13.42 -20.69 -11.82
CA ASN A 116 12.65 -21.53 -12.73
C ASN A 116 13.59 -22.51 -13.45
N SER A 117 13.89 -23.65 -12.82
CA SER A 117 14.50 -24.78 -13.54
C SER A 117 13.42 -25.39 -14.44
N GLY A 118 13.49 -25.10 -15.74
CA GLY A 118 12.64 -25.78 -16.72
C GLY A 118 12.76 -27.29 -16.54
N CYS A 119 11.64 -27.97 -16.37
CA CYS A 119 11.59 -29.40 -16.56
C CYS A 119 11.83 -29.65 -18.05
N GLU A 120 13.05 -30.02 -18.41
CA GLU A 120 13.32 -30.72 -19.67
C GLU A 120 12.61 -32.09 -19.57
N ASN A 121 11.65 -32.32 -20.47
CA ASN A 121 11.16 -33.65 -20.83
C ASN A 121 12.00 -34.17 -22.00
#